data_AF-A0A816YYK8-F1
#
_entry.id   AF-A0A816YYK8-F1
#
_cell.length_a   1.000
_cell.length_b   1.000
_cell.length_c   1.000
_cell.angle_alpha   90.00
_cell.angle_beta   90.00
_cell.angle_gamma   90.00
#
_symmetry.space_group_name_H-M   'P 1'
#
loop_
_entity.id
_entity.type
_entity.pdbx_description
1 polymer ?
#
loop_
_entity_poly.entity_id
_entity_poly.type
_entity_poly.pdbx_seq_one_letter_code
_entity_poly.pdbx_strand_id
1 'polypeptide(L)'
;EHLRRPFLSVYYKITRTKNETHVDATHSNKWSRVVEKVNYNLTPQGGSFTMSAQLNSLLGDQSYAVYASITSNINTIGLFSPIAYFRTLQRQPEPILNLRGESLSRSTIELVWQPPSKPNGPISHYLIYYAPMEDRLPV
;
A
#
# COMPACT_ATOMS: atom_id res chain seq x y z
N GLU A 1 -18.42 21.80 -28.80
CA GLU A 1 -17.15 21.66 -28.07
C GLU A 1 -17.39 21.01 -26.72
N HIS A 2 -16.95 19.76 -26.55
CA HIS A 2 -17.14 19.03 -25.30
C HIS A 2 -16.14 19.52 -24.26
N LEU A 3 -16.57 20.40 -23.36
CA LEU A 3 -15.81 20.80 -22.18
C LEU A 3 -15.39 19.54 -21.41
N ARG A 4 -14.11 19.15 -21.51
CA ARG A 4 -13.53 18.11 -20.68
C ARG A 4 -13.66 18.57 -19.23
N ARG A 5 -14.52 17.87 -18.49
CA ARG A 5 -14.80 18.16 -17.08
C ARG A 5 -13.51 18.00 -16.26
N PRO A 6 -13.29 18.82 -15.22
CA PRO A 6 -12.16 18.64 -14.33
C PRO A 6 -12.09 17.20 -13.77
N PHE A 7 -10.91 16.75 -13.39
CA PHE A 7 -10.74 15.47 -12.71
C PHE A 7 -9.78 15.60 -11.54
N LEU A 8 -10.05 14.82 -10.49
CA LEU A 8 -9.17 14.71 -9.34
C LEU A 8 -8.12 13.65 -9.64
N SER A 9 -6.87 14.02 -9.47
CA SER A 9 -5.74 13.10 -9.49
C SER A 9 -5.14 13.01 -8.10
N VAL A 10 -5.03 11.80 -7.57
CA VAL A 10 -4.32 11.53 -6.33
C VAL A 10 -3.01 10.84 -6.67
N TYR A 11 -1.92 11.40 -6.15
CA TYR A 11 -0.57 10.91 -6.35
C TYR A 11 -0.04 10.35 -5.04
N TYR A 12 0.61 9.19 -5.10
CA TYR A 12 1.20 8.56 -3.93
C TYR A 12 2.47 7.80 -4.27
N LYS A 13 3.38 7.69 -3.29
CA LYS A 13 4.55 6.82 -3.37
C LYS A 13 5.02 6.39 -1.99
N ILE A 14 5.76 5.29 -1.94
CA ILE A 14 6.47 4.87 -0.74
C ILE A 14 7.65 5.82 -0.52
N THR A 15 7.84 6.28 0.71
CA THR A 15 9.00 7.10 1.08
C THR A 15 9.53 6.73 2.45
N ARG A 16 10.80 7.02 2.70
CA ARG A 16 11.45 6.84 4.00
C ARG A 16 11.62 8.16 4.76
N THR A 17 11.41 9.29 4.09
CA THR A 17 11.68 10.65 4.59
C THR A 17 10.50 11.58 4.30
N LYS A 18 10.43 12.70 5.02
CA LYS A 18 9.36 13.71 4.85
C LYS A 18 9.83 14.94 4.06
N ASN A 19 10.61 14.72 3.00
CA ASN A 19 11.25 15.78 2.20
C ASN A 19 10.78 15.79 0.74
N GLU A 20 9.61 15.20 0.48
CA GLU A 20 9.07 15.10 -0.88
C GLU A 20 8.62 16.46 -1.41
N THR A 21 8.74 16.64 -2.72
CA THR A 21 8.32 17.85 -3.42
C THR A 21 7.41 17.53 -4.60
N HIS A 22 6.58 18.50 -4.99
CA HIS A 22 5.70 18.36 -6.16
C HIS A 22 6.46 18.35 -7.50
N VAL A 23 7.70 18.85 -7.53
CA VAL A 23 8.54 18.95 -8.74
C VAL A 23 8.83 17.58 -9.35
N ASP A 24 8.96 16.56 -8.49
CA ASP A 24 9.19 15.18 -8.92
C ASP A 24 7.97 14.58 -9.62
N ALA A 25 6.77 15.05 -9.34
CA ALA A 25 5.57 14.40 -9.85
C ALA A 25 5.11 14.88 -11.23
N THR A 26 5.62 16.02 -11.68
CA THR A 26 5.36 16.55 -13.03
C THR A 26 6.39 16.08 -14.06
N HIS A 27 7.57 15.61 -13.61
CA HIS A 27 8.68 15.23 -14.50
C HIS A 27 9.25 13.83 -14.28
N SER A 28 9.00 13.18 -13.13
CA SER A 28 9.51 11.84 -12.85
C SER A 28 8.35 10.85 -12.70
N ASN A 29 8.42 9.72 -13.41
CA ASN A 29 7.49 8.59 -13.27
C ASN A 29 7.65 7.86 -11.91
N LYS A 30 8.01 8.57 -10.84
CA LYS A 30 8.24 8.03 -9.49
C LYS A 30 6.98 7.97 -8.65
N TRP A 31 5.94 8.72 -9.00
CA TRP A 31 4.66 8.75 -8.28
C TRP A 31 3.63 7.88 -9.00
N SER A 32 2.95 7.03 -8.24
CA SER A 32 1.74 6.36 -8.72
C SER A 32 0.59 7.36 -8.75
N ARG A 33 -0.27 7.28 -9.77
CA ARG A 33 -1.43 8.18 -9.93
C ARG A 33 -2.73 7.39 -10.02
N VAL A 34 -3.71 7.76 -9.20
CA VAL A 34 -5.11 7.34 -9.33
C VAL A 34 -5.92 8.55 -9.77
N VAL A 35 -6.80 8.35 -10.75
CA VAL A 35 -7.66 9.40 -11.29
C VAL A 35 -9.10 9.06 -10.95
N GLU A 36 -9.76 9.95 -10.20
CA GLU A 36 -11.19 9.84 -9.89
C GLU A 36 -12.00 10.79 -10.78
N LYS A 37 -13.05 10.25 -11.39
CA LYS A 37 -14.02 11.06 -12.16
C LYS A 37 -14.90 11.80 -11.17
N VAL A 38 -14.90 13.13 -11.24
CA VAL A 38 -15.75 13.95 -10.38
C VAL A 38 -17.21 13.75 -10.76
N ASN A 39 -18.05 13.34 -9.81
CA ASN A 39 -19.49 13.27 -10.02
C ASN A 39 -20.14 14.64 -9.76
N TYR A 40 -20.24 15.42 -10.84
CA TYR A 40 -20.87 16.75 -10.82
C TYR A 40 -22.38 16.74 -10.61
N ASN A 41 -23.05 15.59 -10.73
CA ASN A 41 -24.51 15.52 -10.60
C ASN A 41 -24.96 15.54 -9.13
N LEU A 42 -24.00 15.48 -8.19
CA LEU A 42 -24.26 15.58 -6.76
C LEU A 42 -24.29 17.03 -6.27
N THR A 43 -24.32 18.05 -7.14
CA THR A 43 -24.32 19.48 -6.73
C THR A 43 -25.56 19.88 -5.94
N PRO A 44 -25.55 20.05 -4.59
CA PRO A 44 -26.57 20.85 -3.95
C PRO A 44 -26.29 22.30 -4.31
N GLN A 45 -27.34 23.05 -4.61
CA GLN A 45 -27.26 24.48 -4.85
C GLN A 45 -26.68 25.15 -3.59
N GLY A 46 -25.39 25.51 -3.62
CA GLY A 46 -24.71 26.25 -2.54
C GLY A 46 -23.99 25.44 -1.45
N GLY A 47 -23.80 24.12 -1.61
CA GLY A 47 -23.08 23.29 -0.63
C GLY A 47 -21.57 23.22 -0.82
N SER A 48 -20.81 23.02 0.27
CA SER A 48 -19.40 22.57 0.23
C SER A 48 -19.35 21.09 -0.14
N PHE A 49 -18.38 20.71 -0.99
CA PHE A 49 -18.22 19.33 -1.46
C PHE A 49 -16.97 18.70 -0.88
N THR A 50 -17.11 17.47 -0.39
CA THR A 50 -15.94 16.63 -0.07
C THR A 50 -15.77 15.61 -1.18
N MET A 51 -14.62 15.65 -1.85
CA MET A 51 -14.22 14.62 -2.80
C MET A 51 -13.36 13.58 -2.07
N SER A 52 -13.51 12.31 -2.41
CA SER A 52 -12.70 11.23 -1.86
C SER A 52 -12.24 10.28 -2.97
N ALA A 53 -11.10 9.63 -2.74
CA ALA A 53 -10.54 8.60 -3.59
C ALA A 53 -10.05 7.46 -2.70
N GLN A 54 -10.21 6.22 -3.15
CA GLN A 54 -9.69 5.06 -2.43
C GLN A 54 -8.39 4.58 -3.09
N LEU A 55 -7.33 4.48 -2.29
CA LEU A 55 -6.06 3.90 -2.70
C LEU A 55 -6.04 2.42 -2.30
N ASN A 56 -5.95 1.54 -3.29
CA ASN A 56 -5.97 0.08 -3.08
C ASN A 56 -4.57 -0.52 -3.24
N SER A 57 -4.40 -1.74 -2.70
CA SER A 57 -3.18 -2.54 -2.86
C SER A 57 -1.89 -1.89 -2.32
N LEU A 58 -1.99 -1.10 -1.25
CA LEU A 58 -0.83 -0.57 -0.54
C LEU A 58 -0.11 -1.67 0.24
N LEU A 59 1.21 -1.49 0.43
CA LEU A 59 2.02 -2.38 1.26
C LEU A 59 1.76 -2.11 2.74
N GLY A 60 1.83 -3.16 3.56
CA GLY A 60 1.64 -3.07 5.01
C GLY A 60 2.85 -2.48 5.71
N ASP A 61 2.60 -1.71 6.76
CA ASP A 61 3.62 -1.06 7.59
C ASP A 61 4.62 -0.17 6.80
N GLN A 62 4.19 0.45 5.70
CA GLN A 62 5.01 1.33 4.87
C GLN A 62 4.59 2.79 5.03
N SER A 63 5.56 3.69 4.96
CA SER A 63 5.31 5.13 4.94
C SER A 63 5.06 5.61 3.51
N TYR A 64 3.98 6.37 3.33
CA TYR A 64 3.56 6.93 2.07
C TYR A 64 3.53 8.45 2.15
N ALA A 65 3.96 9.08 1.06
CA ALA A 65 3.67 10.47 0.77
C ALA A 65 2.50 10.52 -0.21
N VAL A 66 1.55 11.43 0.00
CA VAL A 66 0.34 11.58 -0.82
C VAL A 66 -0.01 13.04 -1.01
N TYR A 67 -0.42 13.41 -2.22
CA TYR A 67 -1.04 14.70 -2.46
C TYR A 67 -2.08 14.59 -3.59
N ALA A 68 -2.97 15.56 -3.65
CA ALA A 68 -4.02 15.63 -4.67
C ALA A 68 -3.78 16.82 -5.61
N SER A 69 -4.22 16.70 -6.86
CA SER A 69 -4.32 17.81 -7.80
C SER A 69 -5.66 17.80 -8.52
N ILE A 70 -6.14 19.00 -8.85
CA ILE A 70 -7.29 19.17 -9.74
C ILE A 70 -6.77 19.62 -11.10
N THR A 71 -7.11 18.88 -12.14
CA THR A 71 -6.74 19.25 -13.51
C THR A 71 -7.98 19.74 -14.25
N SER A 72 -7.94 20.98 -14.75
CA SER A 72 -8.97 21.58 -15.59
C SER A 72 -8.64 21.51 -17.10
N ASN A 73 -9.54 21.99 -17.94
CA ASN A 73 -9.35 22.17 -19.39
C ASN A 73 -8.25 23.20 -19.75
N ILE A 74 -8.04 24.18 -18.88
CA ILE A 74 -6.83 25.01 -18.91
C ILE A 74 -5.73 24.11 -18.33
N ASN A 75 -4.58 24.01 -19.00
CA ASN A 75 -3.38 23.24 -18.57
C ASN A 75 -2.78 23.80 -17.26
N THR A 76 -3.59 23.98 -16.22
CA THR A 76 -3.23 24.49 -14.91
C THR A 76 -2.55 23.36 -14.15
N ILE A 77 -1.32 23.04 -14.56
CA ILE A 77 -0.36 22.32 -13.72
C ILE A 77 -0.05 23.29 -12.57
N GLY A 78 -0.53 23.03 -11.35
CA GLY A 78 -0.19 23.90 -10.22
C GLY A 78 -1.13 23.93 -9.02
N LEU A 79 -2.37 23.42 -9.12
CA LEU A 79 -3.25 23.31 -7.95
C LEU A 79 -3.01 21.98 -7.23
N PHE A 80 -1.97 21.96 -6.42
CA PHE A 80 -1.62 20.83 -5.57
C PHE A 80 -2.06 21.07 -4.13
N SER A 81 -2.57 20.05 -3.46
CA SER A 81 -2.65 20.05 -2.01
C SER A 81 -1.23 20.01 -1.41
N PRO A 82 -1.05 20.36 -0.13
CA PRO A 82 0.14 19.95 0.61
C PRO A 82 0.36 18.45 0.54
N ILE A 83 1.62 18.02 0.65
CA ILE A 83 1.97 16.60 0.75
C ILE A 83 1.70 16.13 2.17
N ALA A 84 0.78 15.18 2.29
CA ALA A 84 0.50 14.46 3.52
C ALA A 84 1.38 13.20 3.60
N TYR A 85 1.72 12.84 4.84
CA TYR A 85 2.49 11.63 5.13
C TYR A 85 1.73 10.75 6.10
N PHE A 86 1.61 9.47 5.79
CA PHE A 86 1.00 8.50 6.68
C PHE A 86 1.71 7.16 6.57
N ARG A 87 1.56 6.32 7.61
CA ARG A 87 2.01 4.94 7.61
C ARG A 87 0.81 4.03 7.52
N THR A 88 0.86 3.04 6.64
CA THR A 88 -0.18 2.02 6.56
C THR A 88 -0.17 1.15 7.81
N LEU A 89 -1.32 0.56 8.13
CA LEU A 89 -1.42 -0.42 9.20
C LEU A 89 -0.57 -1.66 8.86
N GLN A 90 -0.20 -2.38 9.91
CA GLN A 90 0.44 -3.68 9.77
C GLN A 90 -0.51 -4.66 9.07
N ARG A 91 0.07 -5.60 8.32
CA ARG A 91 -0.67 -6.67 7.64
C ARG A 91 -0.03 -8.00 7.97
N GLN A 92 -0.75 -9.09 7.67
CA GLN A 92 -0.20 -10.43 7.70
C GLN A 92 1.18 -10.49 7.00
N PRO A 93 2.22 -11.03 7.65
CA PRO A 93 3.51 -11.28 7.04
C PRO A 93 3.37 -12.22 5.84
N GLU A 94 4.29 -12.12 4.88
CA GLU A 94 4.45 -13.17 3.87
C GLU A 94 4.97 -14.48 4.52
N PRO A 95 4.92 -15.64 3.83
CA PRO A 95 5.47 -16.88 4.34
C PRO A 95 6.96 -16.80 4.71
N ILE A 96 7.38 -17.61 5.69
CA ILE A 96 8.80 -17.80 6.01
C ILE A 96 9.54 -18.40 4.82
N LEU A 97 10.86 -18.20 4.80
CA LEU A 97 11.72 -18.67 3.71
C LEU A 97 12.62 -19.80 4.21
N ASN A 98 13.01 -20.71 3.31
CA ASN A 98 14.05 -21.71 3.56
C ASN A 98 13.86 -22.56 4.84
N LEU A 99 12.62 -22.99 5.14
CA LEU A 99 12.36 -23.91 6.24
C LEU A 99 13.03 -25.26 5.97
N ARG A 100 13.89 -25.67 6.91
CA ARG A 100 14.59 -26.96 6.90
C ARG A 100 14.51 -27.59 8.28
N GLY A 101 14.47 -28.91 8.31
CA GLY A 101 14.50 -29.69 9.54
C GLY A 101 15.54 -30.79 9.48
N GLU A 102 16.30 -30.98 10.56
CA GLU A 102 17.28 -32.04 10.70
C GLU A 102 17.06 -32.81 12.00
N SER A 103 17.12 -34.15 11.95
CA SER A 103 17.04 -34.97 13.16
C SER A 103 18.36 -34.91 13.90
N LEU A 104 18.33 -34.34 15.11
CA LEU A 104 19.48 -34.38 16.02
C LEU A 104 19.51 -35.67 16.84
N SER A 105 18.34 -36.27 17.07
CA SER A 105 18.19 -37.53 17.79
C SER A 105 16.87 -38.23 17.43
N ARG A 106 16.62 -39.41 18.03
CA ARG A 106 15.35 -40.15 17.88
C ARG A 106 14.12 -39.36 18.32
N SER A 107 14.28 -38.33 19.15
CA SER A 107 13.18 -37.54 19.71
C SER A 107 13.43 -36.04 19.61
N THR A 108 14.33 -35.59 18.72
CA THR A 108 14.69 -34.18 18.60
C THR A 108 14.91 -33.83 17.14
N ILE A 109 14.25 -32.76 16.70
CA ILE A 109 14.41 -32.16 15.38
C ILE A 109 14.83 -30.71 15.59
N GLU A 110 15.88 -30.28 14.90
CA GLU A 110 16.23 -28.88 14.77
C GLU A 110 15.52 -28.30 13.55
N LEU A 111 14.88 -27.15 13.72
CA LEU A 111 14.22 -26.41 12.64
C LEU A 111 14.94 -25.08 12.42
N VAL A 112 15.28 -24.80 11.17
CA VAL A 112 15.93 -23.55 10.76
C VAL A 112 15.13 -22.93 9.63
N TRP A 113 14.84 -21.63 9.72
CA TRP A 113 14.19 -20.87 8.66
C TRP A 113 14.69 -19.43 8.64
N GLN A 114 14.35 -18.73 7.57
CA GLN A 114 14.60 -17.30 7.39
C GLN A 114 13.29 -16.51 7.54
N PRO A 115 13.37 -15.25 7.99
CA PRO A 115 12.20 -14.39 8.08
C PRO A 115 11.56 -14.17 6.70
N PRO A 116 10.26 -13.81 6.65
CA PRO A 116 9.61 -13.39 5.42
C PRO A 116 10.32 -12.23 4.76
N SER A 117 10.37 -12.22 3.42
CA SER A 117 10.90 -11.08 2.65
C SER A 117 10.11 -9.79 2.90
N LYS A 118 8.78 -9.91 3.12
CA LYS A 118 7.91 -8.81 3.52
C LYS A 118 7.20 -9.15 4.83
N PRO A 119 7.73 -8.68 5.97
CA PRO A 119 7.11 -8.95 7.26
C PRO A 119 5.86 -8.09 7.50
N ASN A 120 5.64 -7.02 6.70
CA ASN A 120 4.47 -6.12 6.79
C ASN A 120 4.21 -5.57 8.20
N GLY A 121 5.26 -5.46 9.00
CA GLY A 121 5.23 -5.12 10.42
C GLY A 121 6.39 -5.78 11.17
N PRO A 122 6.60 -5.44 12.45
CA PRO A 122 7.51 -6.17 13.33
C PRO A 122 6.95 -7.57 13.63
N ILE A 123 7.80 -8.59 13.48
CA ILE A 123 7.44 -9.97 13.81
C ILE A 123 7.57 -10.15 15.33
N SER A 124 6.46 -10.52 15.98
CA SER A 124 6.44 -10.73 17.43
C SER A 124 6.78 -12.17 17.83
N HIS A 125 6.31 -13.16 17.08
CA HIS A 125 6.54 -14.58 17.36
C HIS A 125 6.24 -15.46 16.12
N TYR A 126 6.71 -16.71 16.16
CA TYR A 126 6.39 -17.76 15.19
C TYR A 126 5.62 -18.88 15.90
N LEU A 127 4.51 -19.33 15.31
CA LEU A 127 3.79 -20.52 15.78
C LEU A 127 4.20 -21.72 14.94
N ILE A 128 4.60 -22.80 15.61
CA ILE A 128 5.04 -24.04 14.97
C ILE A 128 4.07 -25.15 15.35
N TYR A 129 3.55 -25.83 14.35
CA TYR A 129 2.70 -27.01 14.52
C TYR A 129 3.44 -28.21 13.94
N TYR A 130 3.51 -29.31 14.71
CA TYR A 130 4.09 -30.57 14.28
C TYR A 130 3.15 -31.71 14.65
N ALA A 131 3.17 -32.77 13.84
CA ALA A 131 2.40 -33.99 14.06
C ALA A 131 3.18 -35.18 13.48
N PRO A 132 3.04 -36.39 14.03
CA PRO A 132 3.48 -37.61 13.36
C PRO A 132 2.87 -37.72 11.96
N MET A 133 3.63 -38.25 11.01
CA MET A 133 3.18 -38.32 9.62
C MET A 133 2.03 -39.35 9.42
N GLU A 134 1.88 -40.31 10.34
CA GLU A 134 0.86 -41.37 10.28
C GLU A 134 -0.60 -40.92 10.45
N ASP A 135 -0.91 -39.71 10.92
CA ASP A 135 -2.31 -39.27 11.15
C ASP A 135 -3.02 -38.66 9.91
N ARG A 136 -2.50 -38.86 8.70
CA ARG A 136 -3.04 -38.25 7.46
C ARG A 136 -3.47 -39.22 6.37
N LEU A 137 -4.16 -40.31 6.70
CA LEU A 137 -4.95 -41.06 5.72
C LEU A 137 -6.32 -41.48 6.28
N PRO A 138 -7.43 -40.81 5.90
CA PRO A 138 -8.72 -41.48 5.82
C PRO A 138 -8.77 -42.28 4.52
N VAL A 139 -8.96 -43.60 4.64
CA VAL A 139 -9.42 -44.48 3.54
C VAL A 139 -10.86 -44.13 3.20
#